data_AF-A0AAW9RIN2-F1
#
_entry.id   AF-A0AAW9RIN2-F1
#
_cell.length_a   1.000
_cell.length_b   1.000
_cell.length_c   1.000
_cell.angle_alpha   90.00
_cell.angle_beta   90.00
_cell.angle_gamma   90.00
#
_symmetry.space_group_name_H-M   'P 1'
#
loop_
_entity.id
_entity.type
_entity.pdbx_description
1 polymer ?
#
loop_
_entity_poly.entity_id
_entity_poly.type
_entity_poly.pdbx_seq_one_letter_code
_entity_poly.pdbx_strand_id
1 'polypeptide(L)'
;MREYLHRKVIECAYADPFKATFLCYLGLSNDGVPAFDFASLSLYQRCAIAGLGVLDETVSSHDISRLLGQAAKIDLTPRPWVSDVFGVMAVKWLAGQINDSRIAREFGNWISGFLTQQASGDHLNLFEKDIAAYISSDESALYASACVPLFLHYRKLRRIEDHQGRMSLISRFMDEFRALAQGDASAALLSVMVYVFDQVNKDVAVAPPKGWSLDDLLGFLENIPVGLKRWTWEHTGRTRGAEPVNWPVENEYHVQNLLYVLLGPIFNDIADEVNLQPVGQKNPRIDLYLPSLHTIIEVKYRKDTKKSFQTIIGEIAEDDSLYRADTKYKNAHIVSFLWDCTRATQEHAKFKEGVLKIGDIKGCVVISAPSTMDRRPQGKNKGFE
;
A
#
# COMPACT_ATOMS: atom_id res chain seq x y z
N MET A 1 -0.03 -12.52 11.95
CA MET A 1 0.37 -11.54 12.98
C MET A 1 -0.57 -10.35 13.02
N ARG A 2 -0.69 -9.55 11.95
CA ARG A 2 -1.62 -8.39 11.90
C ARG A 2 -3.05 -8.73 12.34
N GLU A 3 -3.66 -9.77 11.78
CA GLU A 3 -5.02 -10.21 12.17
C GLU A 3 -5.13 -10.63 13.64
N TYR A 4 -4.08 -11.24 14.19
CA TYR A 4 -4.04 -11.63 15.60
C TYR A 4 -4.00 -10.38 16.51
N LEU A 5 -3.16 -9.40 16.18
CA LEU A 5 -3.11 -8.14 16.92
C LEU A 5 -4.41 -7.34 16.79
N HIS A 6 -4.97 -7.25 15.58
CA HIS A 6 -6.24 -6.56 15.33
C HIS A 6 -7.38 -7.15 16.15
N ARG A 7 -7.50 -8.49 16.22
CA ARG A 7 -8.48 -9.16 17.08
C ARG A 7 -8.28 -8.84 18.56
N LYS A 8 -7.04 -8.90 19.06
CA LYS A 8 -6.71 -8.54 20.45
C LYS A 8 -7.13 -7.10 20.76
N VAL A 9 -6.94 -6.18 19.81
CA VAL A 9 -7.34 -4.78 19.98
C VAL A 9 -8.86 -4.64 20.06
N ILE A 10 -9.62 -5.30 19.18
CA ILE A 10 -11.09 -5.26 19.20
C ILE A 10 -11.61 -5.78 20.54
N GLU A 11 -11.09 -6.90 21.02
CA GLU A 11 -11.46 -7.49 22.32
C GLU A 11 -11.17 -6.53 23.49
N CYS A 12 -10.01 -5.88 23.49
CA CYS A 12 -9.64 -4.94 24.54
C CYS A 12 -10.37 -3.58 24.46
N ALA A 13 -10.89 -3.21 23.30
CA ALA A 13 -11.57 -1.93 23.09
C ALA A 13 -13.05 -1.97 23.47
N TYR A 14 -13.69 -3.13 23.41
CA TYR A 14 -15.15 -3.25 23.60
C TYR A 14 -15.65 -2.73 24.96
N ALA A 15 -14.82 -2.81 26.00
CA ALA A 15 -15.16 -2.37 27.36
C ALA A 15 -14.76 -0.91 27.68
N ASP A 16 -14.10 -0.21 26.75
CA ASP A 16 -13.52 1.11 27.01
C ASP A 16 -13.95 2.12 25.93
N PRO A 17 -14.81 3.09 26.26
CA PRO A 17 -15.32 4.08 25.32
C PRO A 17 -14.24 4.85 24.55
N PHE A 18 -13.12 5.17 25.21
CA PHE A 18 -12.04 5.88 24.55
C PHE A 18 -11.34 4.97 23.53
N LYS A 19 -10.99 3.74 23.91
CA LYS A 19 -10.31 2.80 23.00
C LYS A 19 -11.17 2.43 21.80
N ALA A 20 -12.48 2.23 22.01
CA ALA A 20 -13.41 1.96 20.92
C ALA A 20 -13.52 3.14 19.94
N THR A 21 -13.58 4.37 20.47
CA THR A 21 -13.57 5.58 19.63
C THR A 21 -12.23 5.74 18.92
N PHE A 22 -11.12 5.44 19.58
CA PHE A 22 -9.77 5.53 19.00
C PHE A 22 -9.55 4.53 17.85
N LEU A 23 -10.09 3.31 17.96
CA LEU A 23 -10.14 2.36 16.84
C LEU A 23 -10.88 2.94 15.63
N CYS A 24 -12.02 3.59 15.85
CA CYS A 24 -12.80 4.21 14.79
C CYS A 24 -12.06 5.39 14.17
N TYR A 25 -11.40 6.23 14.98
CA TYR A 25 -10.54 7.32 14.52
C TYR A 25 -9.44 6.83 13.55
N LEU A 26 -8.88 5.65 13.82
CA LEU A 26 -7.87 5.02 12.98
C LEU A 26 -8.44 4.28 11.76
N GLY A 27 -9.77 4.16 11.63
CA GLY A 27 -10.42 3.41 10.55
C GLY A 27 -10.23 1.90 10.66
N LEU A 28 -10.05 1.38 11.89
CA LEU A 28 -9.82 -0.04 12.18
C LEU A 28 -11.08 -0.77 12.66
N SER A 29 -12.21 -0.07 12.84
CA SER A 29 -13.52 -0.63 13.16
C SER A 29 -14.47 -0.40 11.98
N ASN A 30 -15.15 -1.47 11.53
CA ASN A 30 -16.17 -1.39 10.47
C ASN A 30 -17.57 -1.09 11.02
N ASP A 31 -17.81 -1.40 12.29
CA ASP A 31 -19.14 -1.35 12.91
C ASP A 31 -19.43 -0.01 13.60
N GLY A 32 -18.55 0.98 13.42
CA GLY A 32 -18.63 2.28 14.08
C GLY A 32 -18.27 2.21 15.57
N VAL A 33 -18.58 3.29 16.29
CA VAL A 33 -18.35 3.40 17.74
C VAL A 33 -19.50 2.70 18.49
N PRO A 34 -19.23 1.78 19.43
CA PRO A 34 -20.26 1.16 20.26
C PRO A 34 -21.06 2.22 21.03
N ALA A 35 -22.35 1.96 21.27
CA ALA A 35 -23.19 2.87 22.04
C ALA A 35 -22.74 2.94 23.51
N PHE A 36 -22.50 4.16 24.01
CA PHE A 36 -22.27 4.44 25.43
C PHE A 36 -22.85 5.80 25.80
N ASP A 37 -23.16 6.00 27.08
CA ASP A 37 -23.64 7.30 27.57
C ASP A 37 -22.46 8.26 27.77
N PHE A 38 -22.24 9.14 26.79
CA PHE A 38 -21.18 10.16 26.82
C PHE A 38 -21.27 11.06 28.06
N ALA A 39 -22.47 11.41 28.53
CA ALA A 39 -22.66 12.32 29.65
C ALA A 39 -22.25 11.69 31.00
N SER A 40 -22.34 10.36 31.11
CA SER A 40 -21.92 9.62 32.30
C SER A 40 -20.39 9.50 32.44
N LEU A 41 -19.64 9.78 31.38
CA LEU A 41 -18.19 9.62 31.37
C LEU A 41 -17.49 10.68 32.23
N SER A 42 -16.33 10.32 32.75
CA SER A 42 -15.47 11.28 33.44
C SER A 42 -15.12 12.46 32.52
N LEU A 43 -14.90 13.64 33.10
CA LEU A 43 -14.54 14.84 32.34
C LEU A 43 -13.32 14.59 31.43
N TYR A 44 -12.33 13.83 31.91
CA TYR A 44 -11.18 13.44 31.10
C TYR A 44 -11.55 12.60 29.88
N GLN A 45 -12.37 11.55 30.05
CA GLN A 45 -12.81 10.71 28.94
C GLN A 45 -13.62 11.48 27.91
N ARG A 46 -14.52 12.38 28.37
CA ARG A 46 -15.27 13.27 27.46
C ARG A 46 -14.35 14.13 26.62
N CYS A 47 -13.36 14.79 27.25
CA CYS A 47 -12.37 15.60 26.52
C CYS A 47 -11.50 14.75 25.58
N ALA A 48 -11.06 13.57 26.00
CA ALA A 48 -10.23 12.71 25.17
C ALA A 48 -10.99 12.19 23.93
N ILE A 49 -12.23 11.74 24.11
CA ILE A 49 -13.10 11.27 23.02
C ILE A 49 -13.44 12.41 22.06
N ALA A 50 -13.85 13.58 22.57
CA ALA A 50 -14.15 14.74 21.73
C ALA A 50 -12.93 15.18 20.91
N GLY A 51 -11.72 15.09 21.48
CA GLY A 51 -10.48 15.43 20.77
C GLY A 51 -10.17 14.55 19.55
N LEU A 52 -10.73 13.35 19.48
CA LEU A 52 -10.60 12.49 18.30
C LEU A 52 -11.45 12.98 17.13
N GLY A 53 -12.51 13.75 17.39
CA GLY A 53 -13.41 14.29 16.35
C GLY A 53 -14.16 13.23 15.54
N VAL A 54 -14.42 12.06 16.13
CA VAL A 54 -15.18 10.97 15.49
C VAL A 54 -16.68 11.08 15.76
N LEU A 55 -17.03 11.64 16.91
CA LEU A 55 -18.37 11.79 17.42
C LEU A 55 -18.82 13.26 17.31
N ASP A 56 -20.13 13.50 17.20
CA ASP A 56 -20.71 14.86 17.11
C ASP A 56 -20.81 15.54 18.49
N GLU A 57 -20.57 14.78 19.57
CA GLU A 57 -20.57 15.25 20.94
C GLU A 57 -19.47 16.28 21.19
N THR A 58 -19.86 17.44 21.70
CA THR A 58 -18.94 18.55 21.93
C THR A 58 -18.64 18.74 23.42
N VAL A 59 -17.45 19.27 23.70
CA VAL A 59 -17.02 19.67 25.03
C VAL A 59 -16.77 21.18 25.02
N SER A 60 -17.30 21.88 26.02
CA SER A 60 -17.16 23.34 26.10
C SER A 60 -15.73 23.77 26.47
N SER A 61 -15.34 24.98 26.09
CA SER A 61 -14.11 25.63 26.55
C SER A 61 -13.97 25.61 28.08
N HIS A 62 -15.09 25.77 28.80
CA HIS A 62 -15.13 25.73 30.26
C HIS A 62 -14.78 24.34 30.81
N ASP A 63 -15.31 23.28 30.20
CA ASP A 63 -15.03 21.90 30.60
C ASP A 63 -13.54 21.56 30.42
N ILE A 64 -12.91 22.02 29.34
CA ILE A 64 -11.47 21.85 29.15
C ILE A 64 -10.67 22.63 30.19
N SER A 65 -10.96 23.91 30.39
CA SER A 65 -10.28 24.71 31.42
C SER A 65 -10.41 24.08 32.81
N ARG A 66 -11.57 23.48 33.13
CA ARG A 66 -11.77 22.71 34.37
C ARG A 66 -10.86 21.49 34.43
N LEU A 67 -10.77 20.70 33.37
CA LEU A 67 -9.86 19.55 33.31
C LEU A 67 -8.41 19.98 33.55
N LEU A 68 -7.95 21.01 32.85
CA LEU A 68 -6.56 21.50 32.90
C LEU A 68 -6.23 22.13 34.27
N GLY A 69 -7.22 22.75 34.93
CA GLY A 69 -7.04 23.40 36.23
C GLY A 69 -7.27 22.51 37.47
N GLN A 70 -8.04 21.42 37.35
CA GLN A 70 -8.50 20.61 38.49
C GLN A 70 -8.07 19.14 38.45
N ALA A 71 -7.26 18.72 37.47
CA ALA A 71 -6.83 17.33 37.40
C ALA A 71 -6.11 16.89 38.68
N ALA A 72 -6.67 15.90 39.39
CA ALA A 72 -6.02 15.27 40.53
C ALA A 72 -4.64 14.75 40.11
N LYS A 73 -3.63 14.99 40.96
CA LYS A 73 -2.24 14.59 40.71
C LYS A 73 -1.84 13.42 41.61
N ILE A 74 -1.06 12.50 41.07
CA ILE A 74 -0.31 11.46 41.80
C ILE A 74 1.15 11.76 41.50
N ASP A 75 1.96 11.97 42.55
CA ASP A 75 3.38 12.32 42.41
C ASP A 75 3.61 13.47 41.41
N LEU A 76 2.85 14.55 41.58
CA LEU A 76 2.83 15.75 40.73
C LEU A 76 2.35 15.54 39.27
N THR A 77 2.02 14.31 38.90
CA THR A 77 1.57 13.93 37.56
C THR A 77 0.05 13.84 37.52
N PRO A 78 -0.65 14.51 36.58
CA PRO A 78 -2.09 14.38 36.44
C PRO A 78 -2.50 12.92 36.24
N ARG A 79 -3.49 12.44 37.00
CA ARG A 79 -4.10 11.11 36.83
C ARG A 79 -4.46 10.79 35.37
N PRO A 80 -4.98 11.74 34.56
CA PRO A 80 -5.13 11.58 33.12
C PRO A 80 -3.91 11.01 32.39
N TRP A 81 -2.72 11.54 32.67
CA TRP A 81 -1.48 11.09 32.02
C TRP A 81 -1.07 9.69 32.48
N VAL A 82 -1.14 9.44 33.80
CA VAL A 82 -0.82 8.13 34.39
C VAL A 82 -1.73 7.04 33.83
N SER A 83 -2.95 7.40 33.43
CA SER A 83 -3.95 6.46 32.92
C SER A 83 -3.75 6.15 31.44
N ASP A 84 -3.49 7.16 30.59
CA ASP A 84 -3.36 6.97 29.15
C ASP A 84 -2.68 8.16 28.42
N VAL A 85 -1.49 7.92 27.86
CA VAL A 85 -0.77 8.91 27.04
C VAL A 85 -1.53 9.30 25.77
N PHE A 86 -2.26 8.35 25.16
CA PHE A 86 -3.00 8.59 23.92
C PHE A 86 -4.24 9.45 24.19
N GLY A 87 -4.89 9.27 25.33
CA GLY A 87 -5.96 10.16 25.76
C GLY A 87 -5.46 11.60 26.00
N VAL A 88 -4.25 11.79 26.55
CA VAL A 88 -3.68 13.15 26.67
C VAL A 88 -3.31 13.75 25.31
N MET A 89 -2.83 12.94 24.37
CA MET A 89 -2.64 13.36 22.98
C MET A 89 -3.97 13.83 22.35
N ALA A 90 -5.07 13.12 22.58
CA ALA A 90 -6.37 13.53 22.09
C ALA A 90 -6.84 14.85 22.74
N VAL A 91 -6.57 15.07 24.03
CA VAL A 91 -6.84 16.36 24.70
C VAL A 91 -6.03 17.50 24.08
N LYS A 92 -4.78 17.26 23.64
CA LYS A 92 -3.99 18.25 22.87
C LYS A 92 -4.71 18.64 21.58
N TRP A 93 -5.24 17.66 20.85
CA TRP A 93 -5.98 17.90 19.61
C TRP A 93 -7.25 18.70 19.87
N LEU A 94 -8.00 18.36 20.92
CA LEU A 94 -9.18 19.12 21.33
C LEU A 94 -8.84 20.58 21.65
N ALA A 95 -7.77 20.82 22.43
CA ALA A 95 -7.31 22.17 22.74
C ALA A 95 -6.96 22.98 21.47
N GLY A 96 -6.41 22.31 20.45
CA GLY A 96 -6.15 22.92 19.14
C GLY A 96 -7.43 23.20 18.34
N GLN A 97 -8.43 22.31 18.41
CA GLN A 97 -9.72 22.45 17.70
C GLN A 97 -10.57 23.61 18.23
N ILE A 98 -10.54 23.89 19.54
CA ILE A 98 -11.30 25.01 20.12
C ILE A 98 -10.77 26.38 19.64
N ASN A 99 -9.53 26.44 19.15
CA ASN A 99 -8.91 27.66 18.63
C ASN A 99 -8.97 28.85 19.63
N ASP A 100 -8.83 28.56 20.93
CA ASP A 100 -8.77 29.54 22.01
C ASP A 100 -7.33 29.61 22.56
N SER A 101 -6.69 30.77 22.41
CA SER A 101 -5.31 31.01 22.85
C SER A 101 -5.13 30.84 24.36
N ARG A 102 -6.19 31.08 25.15
CA ARG A 102 -6.18 30.85 26.58
C ARG A 102 -6.09 29.36 26.89
N ILE A 103 -6.89 28.53 26.23
CA ILE A 103 -6.87 27.07 26.42
C ILE A 103 -5.53 26.49 25.96
N ALA A 104 -4.99 26.96 24.84
CA ALA A 104 -3.68 26.53 24.37
C ALA A 104 -2.59 26.81 25.44
N ARG A 105 -2.63 27.98 26.08
CA ARG A 105 -1.72 28.33 27.19
C ARG A 105 -1.97 27.50 28.45
N GLU A 106 -3.22 27.29 28.83
CA GLU A 106 -3.58 26.43 29.97
C GLU A 106 -3.10 25.00 29.75
N PHE A 107 -3.21 24.47 28.52
CA PHE A 107 -2.71 23.16 28.15
C PHE A 107 -1.18 23.11 28.24
N GLY A 108 -0.48 24.12 27.71
CA GLY A 108 0.97 24.25 27.82
C GLY A 108 1.45 24.23 29.27
N ASN A 109 0.81 25.00 30.15
CA ASN A 109 1.12 25.03 31.58
C ASN A 109 0.81 23.70 32.27
N TRP A 110 -0.27 23.04 31.84
CA TRP A 110 -0.65 21.73 32.37
C TRP A 110 0.42 20.69 32.08
N ILE A 111 0.88 20.59 30.83
CA ILE A 111 1.91 19.62 30.44
C ILE A 111 3.30 19.97 30.97
N SER A 112 3.68 21.25 31.02
CA SER A 112 5.00 21.66 31.54
C SER A 112 5.20 21.28 33.01
N GLY A 113 4.11 21.11 33.76
CA GLY A 113 4.16 20.74 35.18
C GLY A 113 4.53 19.28 35.47
N PHE A 114 4.53 18.38 34.48
CA PHE A 114 4.82 16.95 34.71
C PHE A 114 5.57 16.26 33.56
N LEU A 115 5.39 16.71 32.32
CA LEU A 115 5.75 15.95 31.13
C LEU A 115 7.26 15.75 31.00
N THR A 116 8.07 16.77 31.29
CA THR A 116 9.54 16.69 31.26
C THR A 116 10.06 15.68 32.29
N GLN A 117 9.51 15.70 33.51
CA GLN A 117 9.90 14.79 34.58
C GLN A 117 9.54 13.33 34.22
N GLN A 118 8.33 13.11 33.74
CA GLN A 118 7.86 11.76 33.36
C GLN A 118 8.59 11.21 32.13
N ALA A 119 8.90 12.06 31.13
CA ALA A 119 9.66 11.65 29.96
C ALA A 119 11.10 11.24 30.29
N SER A 120 11.72 11.88 31.29
CA SER A 120 13.06 11.52 31.78
C SER A 120 13.09 10.27 32.68
N GLY A 121 11.93 9.79 33.13
CA GLY A 121 11.83 8.60 33.96
C GLY A 121 11.91 7.29 33.17
N ASP A 122 12.05 6.18 33.90
CA ASP A 122 12.06 4.81 33.36
C ASP A 122 10.66 4.18 33.29
N HIS A 123 9.60 4.93 33.64
CA HIS A 123 8.23 4.42 33.67
C HIS A 123 7.53 4.41 32.32
N LEU A 124 8.02 5.18 31.35
CA LEU A 124 7.45 5.23 30.01
C LEU A 124 8.21 4.29 29.07
N ASN A 125 7.45 3.52 28.29
CA ASN A 125 8.04 2.76 27.19
C ASN A 125 8.47 3.69 26.03
N LEU A 126 9.21 3.11 25.08
CA LEU A 126 9.76 3.85 23.94
C LEU A 126 8.70 4.66 23.17
N PHE A 127 7.53 4.09 22.95
CA PHE A 127 6.45 4.72 22.18
C PHE A 127 5.77 5.83 22.98
N GLU A 128 5.59 5.63 24.28
CA GLU A 128 5.03 6.65 25.18
C GLU A 128 5.95 7.88 25.29
N LYS A 129 7.27 7.67 25.31
CA LYS A 129 8.27 8.75 25.25
C LYS A 129 8.17 9.55 23.96
N ASP A 130 7.96 8.88 22.83
CA ASP A 130 7.79 9.55 21.54
C ASP A 130 6.47 10.35 21.44
N ILE A 131 5.36 9.80 21.96
CA ILE A 131 4.09 10.52 22.04
C ILE A 131 4.23 11.72 22.99
N ALA A 132 4.94 11.57 24.12
CA ALA A 132 5.25 12.68 25.02
C ALA A 132 6.04 13.80 24.30
N ALA A 133 7.05 13.45 23.52
CA ALA A 133 7.82 14.41 22.73
C ALA A 133 6.92 15.16 21.71
N TYR A 134 6.00 14.45 21.05
CA TYR A 134 5.00 15.07 20.18
C TYR A 134 4.07 16.02 20.95
N ILE A 135 3.61 15.64 22.14
CA ILE A 135 2.70 16.45 22.94
C ILE A 135 3.34 17.76 23.38
N SER A 136 4.64 17.75 23.69
CA SER A 136 5.43 18.93 24.05
C SER A 136 5.64 19.96 22.93
N SER A 137 5.15 19.69 21.71
CA SER A 137 5.27 20.59 20.53
C SER A 137 6.71 20.83 20.05
N ASP A 138 7.64 19.90 20.33
CA ASP A 138 9.00 20.04 19.82
C ASP A 138 9.03 19.70 18.32
N GLU A 139 9.09 20.72 17.45
CA GLU A 139 9.23 20.54 16.00
C GLU A 139 10.53 19.79 15.64
N SER A 140 11.50 19.73 16.55
CA SER A 140 12.79 19.04 16.40
C SER A 140 12.85 17.71 17.15
N ALA A 141 11.72 17.17 17.61
CA ALA A 141 11.67 15.92 18.37
C ALA A 141 12.32 14.77 17.60
N LEU A 142 13.40 14.20 18.15
CA LEU A 142 13.99 12.96 17.69
C LEU A 142 13.17 11.79 18.26
N TYR A 143 12.45 11.10 17.39
CA TYR A 143 11.68 9.92 17.77
C TYR A 143 12.57 8.68 17.86
N ALA A 144 12.44 7.98 18.98
CA ALA A 144 13.23 6.79 19.26
C ALA A 144 12.62 5.54 18.60
N SER A 145 11.29 5.46 18.47
CA SER A 145 10.57 4.46 17.69
C SER A 145 10.36 4.89 16.24
N ALA A 146 10.09 3.93 15.36
CA ALA A 146 9.64 4.17 14.01
C ALA A 146 8.11 4.25 13.90
N CYS A 147 7.38 3.57 14.79
CA CYS A 147 5.91 3.56 14.78
C CYS A 147 5.30 4.96 14.92
N VAL A 148 5.74 5.76 15.91
CA VAL A 148 5.16 7.09 16.18
C VAL A 148 5.35 8.10 15.04
N PRO A 149 6.57 8.32 14.49
CA PRO A 149 6.73 9.24 13.37
C PRO A 149 5.95 8.82 12.12
N LEU A 150 5.86 7.51 11.83
CA LEU A 150 5.05 7.01 10.71
C LEU A 150 3.55 7.21 10.98
N PHE A 151 3.08 6.98 12.20
CA PHE A 151 1.70 7.28 12.60
C PHE A 151 1.35 8.76 12.35
N LEU A 152 2.20 9.68 12.84
CA LEU A 152 2.00 11.11 12.66
C LEU A 152 2.04 11.50 11.17
N HIS A 153 2.89 10.85 10.37
CA HIS A 153 2.96 11.02 8.92
C HIS A 153 1.68 10.63 8.21
N TYR A 154 1.22 9.39 8.40
CA TYR A 154 0.02 8.90 7.72
C TYR A 154 -1.26 9.59 8.20
N ARG A 155 -1.28 10.12 9.42
CA ARG A 155 -2.36 10.99 9.92
C ARG A 155 -2.26 12.45 9.47
N LYS A 156 -1.24 12.81 8.68
CA LYS A 156 -0.99 14.18 8.20
C LYS A 156 -0.78 15.19 9.34
N LEU A 157 -0.33 14.71 10.50
CA LEU A 157 -0.03 15.54 11.68
C LEU A 157 1.40 16.07 11.62
N ARG A 158 2.34 15.29 11.07
CA ARG A 158 3.72 15.71 10.79
C ARG A 158 4.24 15.01 9.54
N ARG A 159 4.68 15.76 8.53
CA ARG A 159 5.15 15.19 7.28
C ARG A 159 6.60 14.71 7.39
N ILE A 160 6.89 13.52 6.85
CA ILE A 160 8.25 13.07 6.56
C ILE A 160 8.50 13.40 5.09
N GLU A 161 9.34 14.39 4.82
CA GLU A 161 9.60 14.86 3.45
C GLU A 161 10.67 14.01 2.74
N ASP A 162 11.66 13.53 3.49
CA ASP A 162 12.74 12.72 2.96
C ASP A 162 12.29 11.28 2.69
N HIS A 163 12.35 10.88 1.41
CA HIS A 163 12.01 9.52 0.98
C HIS A 163 12.94 8.48 1.62
N GLN A 164 14.24 8.77 1.71
CA GLN A 164 15.22 7.82 2.25
C GLN A 164 14.99 7.59 3.76
N GLY A 165 14.77 8.67 4.51
CA GLY A 165 14.39 8.65 5.92
C GLY A 165 13.07 7.92 6.15
N ARG A 166 12.07 8.13 5.29
CA ARG A 166 10.79 7.39 5.34
C ARG A 166 10.99 5.89 5.15
N MET A 167 11.81 5.48 4.18
CA MET A 167 12.13 4.06 3.94
C MET A 167 12.92 3.43 5.09
N SER A 168 13.84 4.18 5.71
CA SER A 168 14.56 3.73 6.90
C SER A 168 13.61 3.48 8.09
N LEU A 169 12.68 4.41 8.33
CA LEU A 169 11.66 4.25 9.37
C LEU A 169 10.77 3.04 9.10
N ILE A 170 10.33 2.84 7.86
CA ILE A 170 9.53 1.68 7.47
C ILE A 170 10.25 0.36 7.76
N SER A 171 11.54 0.25 7.41
CA SER A 171 12.32 -0.94 7.71
C SER A 171 12.38 -1.21 9.22
N ARG A 172 12.68 -0.17 10.02
CA ARG A 172 12.74 -0.28 11.49
C ARG A 172 11.39 -0.63 12.10
N PHE A 173 10.31 -0.06 11.59
CA PHE A 173 8.95 -0.34 12.04
C PHE A 173 8.59 -1.83 11.86
N MET A 174 9.01 -2.45 10.75
CA MET A 174 8.74 -3.87 10.53
C MET A 174 9.41 -4.75 11.60
N ASP A 175 10.56 -4.35 12.12
CA ASP A 175 11.23 -5.04 13.23
C ASP A 175 10.52 -4.79 14.56
N GLU A 176 10.11 -3.54 14.85
CA GLU A 176 9.29 -3.18 16.02
C GLU A 176 7.97 -3.97 16.06
N PHE A 177 7.28 -4.08 14.92
CA PHE A 177 6.02 -4.78 14.79
C PHE A 177 6.16 -6.29 15.05
N ARG A 178 7.26 -6.91 14.61
CA ARG A 178 7.55 -8.32 14.90
C ARG A 178 7.89 -8.54 16.37
N ALA A 179 8.66 -7.65 16.99
CA ALA A 179 9.02 -7.74 18.40
C ALA A 179 7.78 -7.66 19.30
N LEU A 180 6.78 -6.87 18.91
CA LEU A 180 5.54 -6.70 19.66
C LEU A 180 4.70 -7.98 19.80
N ALA A 181 4.89 -8.96 18.90
CA ALA A 181 4.22 -10.25 18.96
C ALA A 181 4.54 -11.06 20.22
N GLN A 182 5.62 -10.71 20.92
CA GLN A 182 6.13 -11.43 22.08
C GLN A 182 5.95 -10.66 23.40
N GLY A 183 5.42 -9.43 23.35
CA GLY A 183 5.29 -8.55 24.51
C GLY A 183 3.85 -8.25 24.91
N ASP A 184 3.69 -7.65 26.10
CA ASP A 184 2.43 -7.07 26.52
C ASP A 184 2.44 -5.56 26.20
N ALA A 185 1.43 -5.09 25.47
CA ALA A 185 1.34 -3.73 24.97
C ALA A 185 -0.08 -3.20 25.17
N SER A 186 -0.21 -1.90 25.41
CA SER A 186 -1.53 -1.28 25.59
C SER A 186 -2.37 -1.40 24.31
N ALA A 187 -3.68 -1.52 24.46
CA ALA A 187 -4.60 -1.62 23.33
C ALA A 187 -4.51 -0.40 22.39
N ALA A 188 -4.26 0.80 22.92
CA ALA A 188 -4.06 2.00 22.12
C ALA A 188 -2.78 1.91 21.27
N LEU A 189 -1.65 1.46 21.85
CA LEU A 189 -0.42 1.24 21.10
C LEU A 189 -0.60 0.16 20.03
N LEU A 190 -1.26 -0.95 20.37
CA LEU A 190 -1.57 -2.01 19.41
C LEU A 190 -2.45 -1.49 18.26
N SER A 191 -3.40 -0.59 18.55
CA SER A 191 -4.23 0.06 17.52
C SER A 191 -3.35 0.87 16.55
N VAL A 192 -2.43 1.68 17.08
CA VAL A 192 -1.50 2.46 16.25
C VAL A 192 -0.58 1.56 15.45
N MET A 193 -0.07 0.47 16.03
CA MET A 193 0.77 -0.51 15.33
C MET A 193 0.07 -1.15 14.15
N VAL A 194 -1.18 -1.61 14.33
CA VAL A 194 -1.99 -2.19 13.25
C VAL A 194 -2.26 -1.13 12.17
N TYR A 195 -2.64 0.09 12.59
CA TYR A 195 -2.86 1.19 11.66
C TYR A 195 -1.62 1.50 10.81
N VAL A 196 -0.46 1.69 11.45
CA VAL A 196 0.79 1.99 10.74
C VAL A 196 1.17 0.84 9.82
N PHE A 197 1.00 -0.42 10.26
CA PHE A 197 1.25 -1.58 9.41
C PHE A 197 0.40 -1.57 8.14
N ASP A 198 -0.89 -1.27 8.26
CA ASP A 198 -1.79 -1.18 7.10
C ASP A 198 -1.40 -0.04 6.16
N GLN A 199 -0.96 1.10 6.68
CA GLN A 199 -0.50 2.24 5.87
C GLN A 199 0.85 1.98 5.21
N VAL A 200 1.80 1.39 5.92
CA VAL A 200 3.11 1.00 5.38
C VAL A 200 2.94 0.00 4.24
N ASN A 201 2.06 -1.01 4.40
CA ASN A 201 1.79 -1.94 3.31
C ASN A 201 1.17 -1.27 2.08
N LYS A 202 0.38 -0.20 2.25
CA LYS A 202 -0.11 0.60 1.13
C LYS A 202 0.98 1.46 0.49
N ASP A 203 1.93 1.97 1.28
CA ASP A 203 3.00 2.88 0.85
C ASP A 203 4.21 2.16 0.23
N VAL A 204 4.50 0.92 0.62
CA VAL A 204 5.70 0.17 0.23
C VAL A 204 5.44 -0.84 -0.88
N ALA A 205 4.21 -1.28 -1.06
CA ALA A 205 3.93 -2.35 -2.00
C ALA A 205 4.06 -1.88 -3.45
N VAL A 206 5.08 -2.41 -4.16
CA VAL A 206 5.12 -2.44 -5.64
C VAL A 206 4.01 -3.35 -6.20
N ALA A 207 3.51 -4.23 -5.33
CA ALA A 207 2.53 -5.26 -5.60
C ALA A 207 1.81 -5.58 -4.28
N PRO A 208 0.68 -4.94 -3.95
CA PRO A 208 0.03 -5.17 -2.67
C PRO A 208 -0.39 -6.65 -2.54
N PRO A 209 -0.14 -7.30 -1.38
CA PRO A 209 -0.46 -8.72 -1.19
C PRO A 209 -1.97 -9.03 -1.28
N LYS A 210 -2.81 -7.98 -1.28
CA LYS A 210 -4.20 -7.97 -1.77
C LYS A 210 -4.51 -6.56 -2.31
N GLY A 211 -5.10 -6.48 -3.52
CA GLY A 211 -5.69 -5.24 -4.03
C GLY A 211 -4.78 -4.41 -4.94
N TRP A 212 -4.25 -5.00 -5.99
CA TRP A 212 -3.67 -4.21 -7.09
C TRP A 212 -4.75 -3.29 -7.67
N SER A 213 -4.35 -2.14 -8.16
CA SER A 213 -5.12 -1.34 -9.12
C SER A 213 -4.70 -1.69 -10.55
N LEU A 214 -5.42 -1.14 -11.54
CA LEU A 214 -5.00 -1.24 -12.94
C LEU A 214 -3.63 -0.58 -13.17
N ASP A 215 -3.35 0.53 -12.51
CA ASP A 215 -2.08 1.25 -12.66
C ASP A 215 -0.91 0.45 -12.10
N ASP A 216 -1.11 -0.27 -11.00
CA ASP A 216 -0.11 -1.19 -10.44
C ASP A 216 0.20 -2.34 -11.43
N LEU A 217 -0.85 -2.87 -12.08
CA LEU A 217 -0.70 -3.87 -13.13
C LEU A 217 0.15 -3.36 -14.29
N LEU A 218 -0.16 -2.16 -14.79
CA LEU A 218 0.59 -1.55 -15.88
C LEU A 218 2.03 -1.28 -15.47
N GLY A 219 2.26 -0.70 -14.29
CA GLY A 219 3.59 -0.42 -13.75
C GLY A 219 4.44 -1.69 -13.60
N PHE A 220 3.84 -2.80 -13.17
CA PHE A 220 4.54 -4.09 -13.11
C PHE A 220 4.89 -4.63 -14.50
N LEU A 221 3.91 -4.68 -15.41
CA LEU A 221 4.10 -5.21 -16.76
C LEU A 221 5.16 -4.39 -17.53
N GLU A 222 5.17 -3.06 -17.39
CA GLU A 222 6.18 -2.19 -18.00
C GLU A 222 7.58 -2.39 -17.43
N ASN A 223 7.71 -2.94 -16.22
CA ASN A 223 8.99 -3.21 -15.55
C ASN A 223 9.56 -4.62 -15.79
N ILE A 224 8.82 -5.52 -16.44
CA ILE A 224 9.32 -6.85 -16.85
C ILE A 224 10.70 -6.82 -17.54
N PRO A 225 11.05 -5.83 -18.41
CA PRO A 225 12.36 -5.79 -19.06
C PRO A 225 13.55 -5.77 -18.08
N VAL A 226 13.35 -5.31 -16.84
CA VAL A 226 14.39 -5.37 -15.79
C VAL A 226 14.77 -6.81 -15.45
N GLY A 227 13.78 -7.69 -15.32
CA GLY A 227 13.99 -9.12 -15.05
C GLY A 227 14.61 -9.85 -16.24
N LEU A 228 14.28 -9.42 -17.47
CA LEU A 228 14.82 -9.97 -18.70
C LEU A 228 16.35 -9.79 -18.85
N LYS A 229 16.99 -8.92 -18.04
CA LYS A 229 18.46 -8.84 -17.96
C LYS A 229 19.13 -10.16 -17.57
N ARG A 230 18.41 -11.04 -16.88
CA ARG A 230 18.89 -12.38 -16.46
C ARG A 230 18.24 -13.50 -17.27
N TRP A 231 17.65 -13.18 -18.43
CA TRP A 231 17.07 -14.17 -19.33
C TRP A 231 18.13 -15.14 -19.82
N THR A 232 17.86 -16.44 -19.70
CA THR A 232 18.83 -17.48 -20.07
C THR A 232 18.88 -17.65 -21.59
N TRP A 233 20.01 -17.26 -22.16
CA TRP A 233 20.35 -17.50 -23.57
C TRP A 233 21.84 -17.77 -23.69
N GLU A 234 22.20 -19.02 -24.00
CA GLU A 234 23.56 -19.53 -24.03
C GLU A 234 23.92 -20.07 -25.42
N HIS A 235 25.12 -19.71 -25.88
CA HIS A 235 25.70 -20.28 -27.09
C HIS A 235 26.57 -21.51 -26.78
N THR A 236 27.07 -21.61 -25.55
CA THR A 236 27.89 -22.71 -25.02
C THR A 236 27.52 -22.95 -23.57
N GLY A 237 27.58 -24.20 -23.11
CA GLY A 237 27.32 -24.50 -21.70
C GLY A 237 28.29 -23.80 -20.76
N ARG A 238 27.76 -23.30 -19.63
CA ARG A 238 28.54 -22.51 -18.63
C ARG A 238 29.44 -23.35 -17.73
N THR A 239 29.28 -24.67 -17.74
CA THR A 239 30.09 -25.60 -16.95
C THR A 239 30.66 -26.69 -17.85
N ARG A 240 31.76 -27.33 -17.42
CA ARG A 240 32.46 -28.34 -18.20
C ARG A 240 31.52 -29.51 -18.51
N GLY A 241 31.20 -29.69 -19.80
CA GLY A 241 30.34 -30.77 -20.27
C GLY A 241 28.84 -30.48 -20.21
N ALA A 242 28.41 -29.26 -19.85
CA ALA A 242 27.01 -28.88 -19.93
C ALA A 242 26.61 -28.46 -21.36
N GLU A 243 25.37 -28.78 -21.73
CA GLU A 243 24.74 -28.27 -22.94
C GLU A 243 24.29 -26.81 -22.72
N PRO A 244 24.32 -25.96 -23.76
CA PRO A 244 23.80 -24.60 -23.67
C PRO A 244 22.30 -24.59 -23.40
N VAL A 245 21.86 -23.75 -22.45
CA VAL A 245 20.45 -23.56 -22.14
C VAL A 245 19.93 -22.27 -22.78
N ASN A 246 18.77 -22.36 -23.44
CA ASN A 246 18.05 -21.22 -24.00
C ASN A 246 16.59 -21.26 -23.53
N TRP A 247 16.04 -20.10 -23.18
CA TRP A 247 14.61 -19.94 -22.90
C TRP A 247 13.92 -19.29 -24.11
N PRO A 248 13.32 -20.07 -25.03
CA PRO A 248 12.77 -19.52 -26.27
C PRO A 248 11.35 -18.96 -26.10
N VAL A 249 11.12 -17.78 -26.68
CA VAL A 249 9.78 -17.20 -26.88
C VAL A 249 9.53 -17.14 -28.38
N GLU A 250 8.62 -17.97 -28.87
CA GLU A 250 8.46 -18.22 -30.33
C GLU A 250 7.07 -17.87 -30.87
N ASN A 251 6.11 -17.66 -29.98
CA ASN A 251 4.71 -17.43 -30.28
C ASN A 251 4.01 -16.77 -29.09
N GLU A 252 2.73 -16.45 -29.25
CA GLU A 252 1.87 -15.81 -28.24
C GLU A 252 1.72 -16.68 -26.99
N TYR A 253 1.55 -18.00 -27.15
CA TYR A 253 1.44 -18.94 -26.04
C TYR A 253 2.64 -18.91 -25.08
N HIS A 254 3.87 -18.77 -25.61
CA HIS A 254 5.06 -18.67 -24.75
C HIS A 254 5.05 -17.36 -23.93
N VAL A 255 4.52 -16.28 -24.50
CA VAL A 255 4.36 -15.00 -23.80
C VAL A 255 3.26 -15.11 -22.75
N GLN A 256 2.13 -15.74 -23.06
CA GLN A 256 1.05 -16.02 -22.12
C GLN A 256 1.57 -16.83 -20.92
N ASN A 257 2.31 -17.91 -21.17
CA ASN A 257 2.93 -18.72 -20.11
C ASN A 257 3.89 -17.92 -19.24
N LEU A 258 4.72 -17.07 -19.85
CA LEU A 258 5.63 -16.18 -19.11
C LEU A 258 4.84 -15.23 -18.20
N LEU A 259 3.80 -14.59 -18.72
CA LEU A 259 2.95 -13.69 -17.94
C LEU A 259 2.23 -14.44 -16.81
N TYR A 260 1.73 -15.65 -17.07
CA TYR A 260 1.10 -16.48 -16.04
C TYR A 260 2.08 -16.81 -14.91
N VAL A 261 3.33 -17.19 -15.23
CA VAL A 261 4.38 -17.46 -14.23
C VAL A 261 4.68 -16.22 -13.38
N LEU A 262 4.66 -15.03 -13.99
CA LEU A 262 4.93 -13.77 -13.29
C LEU A 262 3.75 -13.30 -12.44
N LEU A 263 2.52 -13.48 -12.92
CA LEU A 263 1.31 -12.93 -12.31
C LEU A 263 0.61 -13.92 -11.36
N GLY A 264 0.70 -15.22 -11.58
CA GLY A 264 0.05 -16.24 -10.75
C GLY A 264 0.38 -16.17 -9.25
N PRO A 265 1.64 -15.89 -8.85
CA PRO A 265 1.99 -15.67 -7.43
C PRO A 265 1.34 -14.43 -6.80
N ILE A 266 0.86 -13.50 -7.62
CA ILE A 266 0.22 -12.24 -7.19
C ILE A 266 -1.31 -12.40 -7.23
N PHE A 267 -1.83 -12.98 -8.31
CA PHE A 267 -3.25 -13.16 -8.58
C PHE A 267 -3.60 -14.64 -8.53
N ASN A 268 -3.93 -15.15 -7.34
CA ASN A 268 -4.30 -16.55 -7.15
C ASN A 268 -5.58 -16.95 -7.91
N ASP A 269 -6.34 -15.98 -8.41
CA ASP A 269 -7.56 -16.16 -9.19
C ASP A 269 -7.36 -15.95 -10.70
N ILE A 270 -6.12 -15.78 -11.18
CA ILE A 270 -5.82 -15.70 -12.62
C ILE A 270 -6.43 -16.91 -13.35
N ALA A 271 -7.08 -16.64 -14.47
CA ALA A 271 -7.62 -17.65 -15.36
C ALA A 271 -6.98 -17.49 -16.74
N ASP A 272 -6.51 -18.59 -17.32
CA ASP A 272 -5.97 -18.67 -18.67
C ASP A 272 -6.97 -19.32 -19.63
N GLU A 273 -6.88 -18.95 -20.91
CA GLU A 273 -7.63 -19.56 -22.01
C GLU A 273 -9.15 -19.65 -21.80
N VAL A 274 -9.77 -18.55 -21.34
CA VAL A 274 -11.20 -18.54 -21.02
C VAL A 274 -12.04 -18.46 -22.30
N ASN A 275 -12.69 -19.58 -22.64
CA ASN A 275 -13.61 -19.65 -23.76
C ASN A 275 -14.89 -18.84 -23.49
N LEU A 276 -15.29 -18.02 -24.46
CA LEU A 276 -16.50 -17.20 -24.40
C LEU A 276 -17.66 -17.82 -25.17
N GLN A 277 -18.85 -17.24 -25.02
CA GLN A 277 -19.99 -17.61 -25.87
C GLN A 277 -19.68 -17.34 -27.35
N PRO A 278 -20.04 -18.26 -28.27
CA PRO A 278 -19.83 -18.05 -29.70
C PRO A 278 -20.52 -16.77 -30.20
N VAL A 279 -19.82 -16.02 -31.04
CA VAL A 279 -20.35 -14.83 -31.74
C VAL A 279 -20.42 -15.15 -33.23
N GLY A 280 -21.59 -15.64 -33.65
CA GLY A 280 -21.77 -16.16 -35.01
C GLY A 280 -20.90 -17.40 -35.26
N GLN A 281 -19.95 -17.32 -36.19
CA GLN A 281 -19.00 -18.41 -36.51
C GLN A 281 -17.68 -18.30 -35.73
N LYS A 282 -17.51 -17.26 -34.89
CA LYS A 282 -16.29 -17.07 -34.10
C LYS A 282 -16.49 -17.62 -32.69
N ASN A 283 -15.48 -18.32 -32.19
CA ASN A 283 -15.39 -18.81 -30.82
C ASN A 283 -14.28 -18.03 -30.11
N PRO A 284 -14.57 -16.84 -29.57
CA PRO A 284 -13.55 -16.02 -28.94
C PRO A 284 -13.03 -16.67 -27.65
N ARG A 285 -11.75 -16.44 -27.37
CA ARG A 285 -11.06 -16.94 -26.20
C ARG A 285 -10.21 -15.82 -25.64
N ILE A 286 -10.35 -15.57 -24.34
CA ILE A 286 -9.51 -14.63 -23.61
C ILE A 286 -8.19 -15.33 -23.28
N ASP A 287 -7.07 -14.66 -23.58
CA ASP A 287 -5.73 -15.16 -23.26
C ASP A 287 -5.50 -15.30 -21.76
N LEU A 288 -5.57 -14.19 -21.02
CA LEU A 288 -5.46 -14.15 -19.56
C LEU A 288 -6.53 -13.22 -18.98
N TYR A 289 -7.19 -13.68 -17.92
CA TYR A 289 -8.19 -12.92 -17.17
C TYR A 289 -7.81 -12.84 -15.69
N LEU A 290 -7.87 -11.63 -15.13
CA LEU A 290 -7.66 -11.32 -13.72
C LEU A 290 -9.02 -10.93 -13.10
N PRO A 291 -9.77 -11.87 -12.50
CA PRO A 291 -11.10 -11.61 -11.96
C PRO A 291 -11.10 -10.52 -10.88
N SER A 292 -10.13 -10.54 -9.98
CA SER A 292 -9.95 -9.57 -8.90
C SER A 292 -9.78 -8.11 -9.38
N LEU A 293 -9.29 -7.91 -10.60
CA LEU A 293 -9.19 -6.59 -11.25
C LEU A 293 -10.31 -6.34 -12.28
N HIS A 294 -11.11 -7.35 -12.58
CA HIS A 294 -12.00 -7.37 -13.74
C HIS A 294 -11.26 -6.96 -15.03
N THR A 295 -10.04 -7.48 -15.23
CA THR A 295 -9.13 -7.08 -16.31
C THR A 295 -8.74 -8.28 -17.19
N ILE A 296 -8.81 -8.09 -18.51
CA ILE A 296 -8.30 -9.00 -19.54
C ILE A 296 -6.92 -8.50 -19.98
N ILE A 297 -5.97 -9.42 -20.10
CA ILE A 297 -4.67 -9.17 -20.75
C ILE A 297 -4.69 -9.87 -22.10
N GLU A 298 -4.68 -9.09 -23.17
CA GLU A 298 -4.66 -9.56 -24.55
C GLU A 298 -3.22 -9.61 -25.05
N VAL A 299 -2.73 -10.81 -25.41
CA VAL A 299 -1.31 -11.02 -25.70
C VAL A 299 -1.08 -11.12 -27.19
N LYS A 300 -0.23 -10.25 -27.73
CA LYS A 300 0.21 -10.28 -29.13
C LYS A 300 1.70 -10.53 -29.24
N TYR A 301 2.09 -11.27 -30.28
CA TYR A 301 3.48 -11.57 -30.58
C TYR A 301 3.83 -11.11 -31.99
N ARG A 302 4.89 -10.30 -32.08
CA ARG A 302 5.43 -9.86 -33.35
C ARG A 302 6.77 -10.51 -33.61
N LYS A 303 6.73 -11.58 -34.41
CA LYS A 303 7.90 -12.38 -34.80
C LYS A 303 8.91 -11.61 -35.64
N ASP A 304 8.42 -10.96 -36.70
CA ASP A 304 9.21 -10.31 -37.72
C ASP A 304 8.46 -9.09 -38.29
N THR A 305 9.05 -8.44 -39.31
CA THR A 305 8.48 -7.24 -39.91
C THR A 305 7.33 -7.49 -40.87
N LYS A 306 6.98 -8.76 -41.19
CA LYS A 306 5.87 -9.08 -42.10
C LYS A 306 4.53 -8.73 -41.48
N LYS A 307 4.37 -8.96 -40.17
CA LYS A 307 3.17 -8.54 -39.42
C LYS A 307 3.36 -7.08 -39.00
N SER A 308 2.58 -6.18 -39.60
CA SER A 308 2.69 -4.75 -39.31
C SER A 308 2.04 -4.39 -37.97
N PHE A 309 2.45 -3.28 -37.37
CA PHE A 309 1.78 -2.74 -36.18
C PHE A 309 0.31 -2.42 -36.45
N GLN A 310 -0.02 -1.97 -37.66
CA GLN A 310 -1.40 -1.72 -38.07
C GLN A 310 -2.25 -3.00 -38.07
N THR A 311 -1.69 -4.12 -38.55
CA THR A 311 -2.35 -5.43 -38.50
C THR A 311 -2.65 -5.83 -37.06
N ILE A 312 -1.69 -5.63 -36.16
CA ILE A 312 -1.84 -5.95 -34.73
C ILE A 312 -2.90 -5.07 -34.07
N ILE A 313 -2.95 -3.77 -34.38
CA ILE A 313 -4.02 -2.87 -33.91
C ILE A 313 -5.40 -3.38 -34.37
N GLY A 314 -5.51 -3.82 -35.63
CA GLY A 314 -6.75 -4.38 -36.17
C GLY A 314 -7.22 -5.63 -35.43
N GLU A 315 -6.30 -6.55 -35.14
CA GLU A 315 -6.59 -7.76 -34.34
C GLU A 315 -7.06 -7.38 -32.93
N ILE A 316 -6.35 -6.48 -32.25
CA ILE A 316 -6.74 -6.02 -30.90
C ILE A 316 -8.16 -5.40 -30.89
N ALA A 317 -8.51 -4.61 -31.90
CA ALA A 317 -9.85 -4.02 -32.01
C ALA A 317 -10.94 -5.07 -32.26
N GLU A 318 -10.62 -6.11 -33.03
CA GLU A 318 -11.49 -7.25 -33.26
C GLU A 318 -11.73 -8.05 -31.98
N ASP A 319 -10.68 -8.32 -31.21
CA ASP A 319 -10.74 -9.06 -29.95
C ASP A 319 -11.55 -8.30 -28.89
N ASP A 320 -11.33 -6.99 -28.73
CA ASP A 320 -12.17 -6.15 -27.86
C ASP A 320 -13.65 -6.30 -28.23
N SER A 321 -13.99 -6.13 -29.52
CA SER A 321 -15.37 -6.26 -29.99
C SER A 321 -16.00 -7.63 -29.65
N LEU A 322 -15.22 -8.70 -29.76
CA LEU A 322 -15.66 -10.05 -29.43
C LEU A 322 -15.85 -10.27 -27.92
N TYR A 323 -14.94 -9.75 -27.09
CA TYR A 323 -15.05 -9.85 -25.64
C TYR A 323 -16.26 -9.07 -25.10
N ARG A 324 -16.59 -7.93 -25.71
CA ARG A 324 -17.75 -7.12 -25.33
C ARG A 324 -19.09 -7.78 -25.64
N ALA A 325 -19.13 -8.72 -26.59
CA ALA A 325 -20.33 -9.46 -26.92
C ALA A 325 -20.77 -10.40 -25.79
N ASP A 326 -19.84 -10.83 -24.92
CA ASP A 326 -20.16 -11.64 -23.74
C ASP A 326 -20.53 -10.74 -22.55
N THR A 327 -21.74 -10.93 -22.02
CA THR A 327 -22.28 -10.12 -20.90
C THR A 327 -21.40 -10.13 -19.66
N LYS A 328 -20.63 -11.21 -19.40
CA LYS A 328 -19.74 -11.32 -18.24
C LYS A 328 -18.53 -10.40 -18.36
N TYR A 329 -18.07 -10.14 -19.58
CA TYR A 329 -16.83 -9.41 -19.87
C TYR A 329 -17.07 -8.05 -20.53
N LYS A 330 -18.33 -7.71 -20.81
CA LYS A 330 -18.74 -6.44 -21.42
C LYS A 330 -18.11 -5.19 -20.79
N ASN A 331 -17.84 -5.19 -19.48
CA ASN A 331 -17.26 -4.05 -18.77
C ASN A 331 -15.83 -4.30 -18.28
N ALA A 332 -15.18 -5.39 -18.70
CA ALA A 332 -13.81 -5.70 -18.29
C ALA A 332 -12.82 -4.65 -18.81
N HIS A 333 -11.82 -4.29 -18.03
CA HIS A 333 -10.69 -3.53 -18.56
C HIS A 333 -9.91 -4.42 -19.52
N ILE A 334 -9.39 -3.86 -20.61
CA ILE A 334 -8.50 -4.59 -21.52
C ILE A 334 -7.13 -3.92 -21.49
N VAL A 335 -6.10 -4.73 -21.27
CA VAL A 335 -4.70 -4.35 -21.41
C VAL A 335 -4.10 -5.13 -22.56
N SER A 336 -3.64 -4.42 -23.59
CA SER A 336 -2.87 -5.04 -24.67
C SER A 336 -1.42 -5.22 -24.25
N PHE A 337 -0.88 -6.42 -24.45
CA PHE A 337 0.52 -6.73 -24.20
C PHE A 337 1.18 -7.24 -25.48
N LEU A 338 2.14 -6.49 -26.02
CA LEU A 338 2.87 -6.86 -27.22
C LEU A 338 4.31 -7.28 -26.90
N TRP A 339 4.68 -8.50 -27.27
CA TRP A 339 6.07 -8.94 -27.35
C TRP A 339 6.63 -8.73 -28.76
N ASP A 340 7.57 -7.79 -28.92
CA ASP A 340 8.19 -7.44 -30.21
C ASP A 340 9.59 -8.04 -30.34
N CYS A 341 9.71 -9.09 -31.17
CA CYS A 341 11.01 -9.69 -31.49
C CYS A 341 11.87 -8.81 -32.41
N THR A 342 11.27 -7.85 -33.11
CA THR A 342 12.03 -6.98 -34.02
C THR A 342 12.76 -5.85 -33.30
N ARG A 343 12.34 -5.53 -32.07
CA ARG A 343 12.87 -4.44 -31.24
C ARG A 343 12.76 -3.08 -31.94
N ALA A 344 11.66 -2.84 -32.68
CA ALA A 344 11.40 -1.61 -33.41
C ALA A 344 10.91 -0.49 -32.47
N THR A 345 11.75 -0.13 -31.48
CA THR A 345 11.39 0.75 -30.37
C THR A 345 10.93 2.13 -30.80
N GLN A 346 11.38 2.62 -31.96
CA GLN A 346 10.94 3.88 -32.55
C GLN A 346 9.44 3.90 -32.91
N GLU A 347 8.85 2.74 -33.18
CA GLU A 347 7.41 2.61 -33.53
C GLU A 347 6.52 2.39 -32.29
N HIS A 348 7.12 2.00 -31.16
CA HIS A 348 6.35 1.55 -29.97
C HIS A 348 5.46 2.65 -29.40
N ALA A 349 5.93 3.89 -29.34
CA ALA A 349 5.14 5.02 -28.82
C ALA A 349 3.87 5.26 -29.67
N LYS A 350 4.04 5.28 -31.00
CA LYS A 350 2.93 5.46 -31.95
C LYS A 350 1.96 4.29 -31.93
N PHE A 351 2.47 3.06 -31.77
CA PHE A 351 1.64 1.88 -31.58
C PHE A 351 0.80 1.98 -30.30
N LYS A 352 1.43 2.29 -29.15
CA LYS A 352 0.72 2.49 -27.88
C LYS A 352 -0.37 3.54 -28.00
N GLU A 353 -0.07 4.69 -28.62
CA GLU A 353 -1.06 5.74 -28.87
C GLU A 353 -2.24 5.25 -29.72
N GLY A 354 -1.97 4.47 -30.78
CA GLY A 354 -3.00 3.91 -31.65
C GLY A 354 -3.91 2.93 -30.92
N VAL A 355 -3.34 2.04 -30.10
CA VAL A 355 -4.10 1.06 -29.30
C VAL A 355 -4.96 1.74 -28.25
N LEU A 356 -4.42 2.73 -27.52
CA LEU A 356 -5.15 3.45 -26.46
C LEU A 356 -6.31 4.32 -26.98
N LYS A 357 -6.37 4.59 -28.30
CA LYS A 357 -7.52 5.27 -28.93
C LYS A 357 -8.72 4.35 -29.16
N ILE A 358 -8.54 3.02 -29.05
CA ILE A 358 -9.64 2.06 -29.04
C ILE A 358 -10.31 2.20 -27.65
N GLY A 359 -11.52 2.75 -27.62
CA GLY A 359 -12.08 3.46 -26.45
C GLY A 359 -12.08 2.72 -25.11
N ASP A 360 -12.13 1.38 -25.14
CA ASP A 360 -12.22 0.56 -23.93
C ASP A 360 -10.93 -0.18 -23.57
N ILE A 361 -9.86 0.03 -24.32
CA ILE A 361 -8.51 -0.41 -23.95
C ILE A 361 -7.92 0.57 -22.95
N LYS A 362 -7.63 0.08 -21.75
CA LYS A 362 -7.17 0.90 -20.63
C LYS A 362 -5.66 0.85 -20.41
N GLY A 363 -4.94 0.01 -21.18
CA GLY A 363 -3.49 -0.02 -21.15
C GLY A 363 -2.87 -0.69 -22.38
N CYS A 364 -1.65 -0.28 -22.72
CA CYS A 364 -0.86 -0.90 -23.79
C CYS A 364 0.61 -0.99 -23.38
N VAL A 365 1.09 -2.22 -23.21
CA VAL A 365 2.47 -2.54 -22.83
C VAL A 365 3.16 -3.16 -24.03
N VAL A 366 4.36 -2.68 -24.34
CA VAL A 366 5.19 -3.23 -25.42
C VAL A 366 6.56 -3.60 -24.84
N ILE A 367 6.95 -4.85 -25.01
CA ILE A 367 8.23 -5.39 -24.55
C ILE A 367 9.02 -5.91 -25.74
N SER A 368 10.24 -5.39 -25.90
CA SER A 368 11.21 -5.92 -26.85
C SER A 368 11.80 -7.23 -26.34
N ALA A 369 11.95 -8.21 -27.23
CA ALA A 369 12.72 -9.42 -26.91
C ALA A 369 14.16 -9.04 -26.51
N PRO A 370 14.75 -9.71 -25.48
CA PRO A 370 16.13 -9.46 -25.04
C PRO A 370 17.11 -9.43 -26.20
N SER A 371 18.06 -8.49 -26.19
CA SER A 371 19.08 -8.36 -27.23
C SER A 371 19.89 -9.64 -27.44
N THR A 372 20.10 -10.39 -26.36
CA THR A 372 20.82 -11.66 -26.30
C THR A 372 20.17 -12.78 -27.11
N MET A 373 18.86 -12.75 -27.35
CA MET A 373 18.12 -13.78 -28.09
C MET A 373 18.35 -13.75 -29.61
N ASP A 374 19.57 -13.44 -30.04
CA ASP A 374 19.91 -13.38 -31.46
C ASP A 374 20.10 -14.80 -32.01
N ARG A 375 19.31 -15.15 -33.03
CA ARG A 375 19.33 -16.48 -33.67
C ARG A 375 20.39 -16.61 -34.75
N ARG A 376 21.15 -15.55 -35.04
CA ARG A 376 22.25 -15.64 -35.99
C ARG A 376 23.37 -16.44 -35.34
N PRO A 377 23.90 -17.51 -35.97
CA PRO A 377 25.15 -18.09 -35.51
C PRO A 377 26.20 -16.98 -35.54
N GLN A 378 26.93 -16.77 -34.44
CA GLN A 378 28.14 -15.95 -34.46
C GLN A 378 29.03 -16.54 -35.56
N GLY A 379 29.10 -15.82 -36.68
CA GLY A 379 29.83 -16.29 -37.85
C GLY A 379 31.27 -16.56 -37.46
N LYS A 380 31.79 -17.71 -37.90
CA LYS A 380 33.23 -17.93 -38.05
C LYS A 380 33.83 -16.65 -38.62
N ASN A 381 34.78 -16.05 -37.90
CA ASN A 381 35.67 -15.05 -38.46
C ASN A 381 36.29 -15.65 -39.73
N LYS A 382 35.76 -15.29 -40.90
CA LYS A 382 36.54 -15.35 -42.12
C LYS A 382 37.49 -14.18 -42.01
N GLY A 383 38.74 -14.50 -41.66
CA GLY A 383 39.83 -13.55 -41.78
C GLY A 383 39.83 -12.98 -43.20
N PHE A 384 40.00 -11.67 -43.27
CA PHE A 384 40.50 -11.04 -44.47
C PHE A 384 41.95 -11.50 -44.63
N GLU A 385 42.20 -12.34 -45.64
CA GLU A 385 43.48 -12.38 -46.35
C GLU A 385 43.45 -11.36 -47.48
#